data_AF-A0A818X0Q4-F1
#
_entry.id   AF-A0A818X0Q4-F1
#
_cell.length_a   1.000
_cell.length_b   1.000
_cell.length_c   1.000
_cell.angle_alpha   90.00
_cell.angle_beta   90.00
_cell.angle_gamma   90.00
#
_symmetry.space_group_name_H-M   'P 1'
#
loop_
_entity.id
_entity.type
_entity.pdbx_description
1 polymer ?
#
loop_
_entity_poly.entity_id
_entity_poly.type
_entity_poly.pdbx_seq_one_letter_code
_entity_poly.pdbx_strand_id
1 'polypeptide(L)'
;FQLCSWLSSLITKSHQQGTLHLNDLYDIPTYLESTSLTNKLEANWLDEIKKCPQNPSLIRATLRTMGWKLILIGLLLIPLESLNIIQPLLLIYFIGFFEPCSTIFAWQAWLAASAVIIALLCINLIFHQYVYRVVMCGIQMRVAYSGLIFRKILRLSIHSMNNYASGKIMNLLANDANKIEIVHFCFNYLWVCVF
;
A
#
# COMPACT_ATOMS: atom_id res chain seq x y z
N PHE A 1 -16.66 -3.11 3.98
CA PHE A 1 -15.62 -3.70 4.83
C PHE A 1 -15.53 -5.18 4.49
N GLN A 2 -14.72 -5.56 3.50
CA GLN A 2 -14.51 -6.97 3.16
C GLN A 2 -13.41 -7.48 4.08
N LEU A 3 -13.78 -7.97 5.27
CA LEU A 3 -12.94 -8.96 5.97
C LEU A 3 -12.59 -10.02 4.93
N CYS A 4 -11.35 -10.52 4.91
CA CYS A 4 -10.81 -11.45 3.91
C CYS A 4 -11.52 -12.83 3.90
N SER A 5 -12.85 -12.86 3.87
CA SER A 5 -13.69 -14.05 3.84
C SER A 5 -13.43 -14.88 2.59
N TRP A 6 -13.05 -14.24 1.48
CA TRP A 6 -12.59 -14.90 0.26
C TRP A 6 -11.33 -15.75 0.49
N LEU A 7 -10.47 -15.36 1.44
CA LEU A 7 -9.28 -16.15 1.80
C LEU A 7 -9.68 -17.38 2.63
N SER A 8 -10.74 -17.27 3.43
CA SER A 8 -11.23 -18.37 4.26
C SER A 8 -11.57 -19.60 3.42
N SER A 9 -12.21 -19.46 2.27
CA SER A 9 -12.52 -20.59 1.39
C SER A 9 -11.26 -21.29 0.87
N LEU A 10 -10.21 -20.52 0.53
CA LEU A 10 -8.94 -21.07 0.08
C LEU A 10 -8.19 -21.79 1.21
N ILE A 11 -8.17 -21.21 2.41
CA ILE A 11 -7.55 -21.82 3.60
C ILE A 11 -8.27 -23.13 3.97
N THR A 12 -9.60 -23.13 3.99
CA THR A 12 -10.38 -24.34 4.28
C THR A 12 -10.12 -25.42 3.22
N LYS A 13 -10.05 -25.04 1.94
CA LYS A 13 -9.73 -25.98 0.84
C LYS A 13 -8.32 -26.57 1.00
N SER A 14 -7.32 -25.75 1.31
CA SER A 14 -5.95 -26.21 1.60
C SER A 14 -5.91 -27.17 2.78
N HIS A 15 -6.66 -26.90 3.84
CA HIS A 15 -6.72 -27.76 5.02
C HIS A 15 -7.36 -29.12 4.71
N GLN A 16 -8.41 -29.14 3.88
CA GLN A 16 -9.11 -30.38 3.51
C GLN A 16 -8.31 -31.25 2.53
N GLN A 17 -7.61 -30.62 1.58
CA GLN A 17 -6.93 -31.33 0.48
C GLN A 17 -5.43 -31.57 0.75
N GLY A 18 -4.86 -31.00 1.80
CA GLY A 18 -3.45 -31.14 2.19
C GLY A 18 -2.47 -30.33 1.33
N THR A 19 -2.78 -30.10 0.06
CA THR A 19 -1.99 -29.28 -0.87
C THR A 19 -2.89 -28.46 -1.78
N LEU A 20 -2.49 -27.24 -2.12
CA LEU A 20 -3.15 -26.41 -3.13
C LEU A 20 -2.51 -26.64 -4.50
N HIS A 21 -3.35 -26.78 -5.53
CA HIS A 21 -2.92 -26.80 -6.92
C HIS A 21 -3.13 -25.42 -7.57
N LEU A 22 -2.44 -25.19 -8.68
CA LEU A 22 -2.48 -23.90 -9.39
C LEU A 22 -3.89 -23.56 -9.88
N ASN A 23 -4.69 -24.57 -10.23
CA ASN A 23 -6.09 -24.43 -10.64
C ASN A 23 -7.04 -24.04 -9.50
N ASP A 24 -6.59 -24.13 -8.24
CA ASP A 24 -7.38 -23.73 -7.07
C ASP A 24 -7.27 -22.23 -6.76
N LEU A 25 -6.32 -21.55 -7.41
CA LEU A 25 -6.08 -20.12 -7.21
C LEU A 25 -7.07 -19.30 -8.01
N TYR A 26 -7.50 -18.18 -7.42
CA TYR A 26 -8.35 -17.21 -8.10
C TYR A 26 -7.60 -16.53 -9.24
N ASP A 27 -8.33 -16.22 -10.31
CA ASP A 27 -7.82 -15.38 -11.38
C ASP A 27 -7.48 -13.98 -10.87
N ILE A 28 -6.47 -13.38 -11.51
CA ILE A 28 -6.00 -12.06 -11.17
C ILE A 28 -7.09 -11.03 -11.52
N PRO A 29 -7.48 -10.14 -10.60
CA PRO A 29 -8.41 -9.07 -10.89
C PRO A 29 -7.94 -8.18 -12.05
N THR A 30 -8.88 -7.69 -12.86
CA THR A 30 -8.59 -6.83 -14.03
C THR A 30 -7.80 -5.56 -13.69
N TYR A 31 -7.94 -5.03 -12.46
CA TYR A 31 -7.18 -3.86 -12.01
C TYR A 31 -5.69 -4.15 -11.71
N LEU A 32 -5.31 -5.43 -11.60
CA LEU A 32 -3.92 -5.89 -11.47
C LEU A 32 -3.35 -6.39 -12.80
N GLU A 33 -4.10 -6.31 -13.90
CA GLU A 33 -3.64 -6.76 -15.20
C GLU A 33 -2.39 -5.98 -15.66
N SER A 34 -1.33 -6.73 -15.95
CA SER A 34 -0.01 -6.17 -16.28
C SER A 34 -0.03 -5.30 -17.52
N THR A 35 -0.79 -5.69 -18.55
CA THR A 35 -0.93 -4.95 -19.80
C THR A 35 -1.49 -3.55 -19.55
N SER A 36 -2.59 -3.45 -18.80
CA SER A 36 -3.26 -2.19 -18.49
C SER A 36 -2.37 -1.25 -17.66
N LEU A 37 -1.73 -1.78 -16.61
CA LEU A 37 -0.82 -1.03 -15.75
C LEU A 37 0.42 -0.54 -16.50
N THR A 38 1.02 -1.40 -17.32
CA THR A 38 2.19 -1.07 -18.12
C THR A 38 1.85 -0.02 -19.18
N ASN A 39 0.71 -0.16 -19.88
CA ASN A 39 0.26 0.80 -20.89
C ASN A 39 0.06 2.19 -20.29
N LYS A 40 -0.55 2.29 -19.10
CA LYS A 40 -0.75 3.56 -18.40
C LYS A 40 0.56 4.24 -18.03
N LEU A 41 1.54 3.47 -17.56
CA LEU A 41 2.87 4.01 -17.23
C LEU A 41 3.66 4.40 -18.48
N GLU A 42 3.63 3.58 -19.53
CA GLU A 42 4.30 3.87 -20.80
C GLU A 42 3.73 5.14 -21.46
N ALA A 43 2.41 5.32 -21.45
CA ALA A 43 1.78 6.54 -21.99
C ALA A 43 2.26 7.81 -21.25
N ASN A 44 2.24 7.81 -19.92
CA ASN A 44 2.72 8.94 -19.11
C ASN A 44 4.23 9.18 -19.25
N TRP A 45 5.01 8.11 -19.45
CA TRP A 45 6.44 8.19 -19.72
C TRP A 45 6.73 8.84 -21.08
N LEU A 46 6.02 8.44 -22.12
CA LEU A 46 6.14 9.03 -23.46
C LEU A 46 5.74 10.50 -23.46
N ASP A 47 4.69 10.87 -22.72
CA ASP A 47 4.28 12.26 -22.55
C ASP A 47 5.32 13.09 -21.77
N GLU A 48 6.00 12.49 -20.79
CA GLU A 48 7.10 13.15 -20.06
C GLU A 48 8.30 13.41 -20.98
N ILE A 49 8.67 12.45 -21.83
CA ILE A 49 9.73 12.63 -22.83
C ILE A 49 9.40 13.78 -23.78
N LYS A 50 8.14 13.88 -24.22
CA LYS A 50 7.69 14.98 -25.09
C LYS A 50 7.72 16.33 -24.40
N LYS A 51 7.27 16.40 -23.13
CA LYS A 51 7.16 17.66 -22.38
C LYS A 51 8.49 18.16 -21.83
N CYS A 52 9.39 17.25 -21.45
CA CYS A 52 10.66 17.56 -20.82
C CYS A 52 11.82 16.82 -21.52
N PRO A 53 12.12 17.13 -22.79
CA PRO A 53 13.12 16.39 -23.58
C PRO A 53 14.54 16.51 -23.02
N GLN A 54 14.87 17.63 -22.37
CA GLN A 54 16.19 17.88 -21.80
C GLN A 54 16.46 17.04 -20.54
N ASN A 55 15.42 16.72 -19.75
CA ASN A 55 15.55 15.98 -18.47
C ASN A 55 14.26 15.20 -18.16
N PRO A 56 13.99 14.09 -18.87
CA PRO A 56 12.82 13.26 -18.59
C PRO A 56 13.01 12.49 -17.28
N SER A 57 12.00 12.52 -16.40
CA SER A 57 12.05 11.83 -15.11
C SER A 57 10.97 10.76 -14.99
N LEU A 58 11.39 9.52 -14.79
CA LEU A 58 10.48 8.39 -14.61
C LEU A 58 9.66 8.54 -13.32
N ILE A 59 10.25 9.14 -12.28
CA ILE A 59 9.57 9.44 -11.01
C ILE A 59 8.39 10.38 -11.25
N ARG A 60 8.55 11.40 -12.11
CA ARG A 60 7.46 12.33 -12.43
C ARG A 60 6.34 11.65 -13.21
N ALA A 61 6.67 10.78 -14.17
CA ALA A 61 5.68 9.98 -14.88
C ALA A 61 4.90 9.06 -13.93
N THR A 62 5.60 8.45 -12.97
CA THR A 62 5.02 7.63 -11.91
C THR A 62 4.10 8.41 -10.96
N LEU A 63 4.50 9.61 -10.55
CA LEU A 63 3.64 10.47 -9.73
C LEU A 63 2.38 10.89 -10.49
N ARG A 64 2.42 11.01 -11.82
CA ARG A 64 1.21 11.24 -12.62
C ARG A 64 0.30 10.01 -12.73
N THR A 65 0.85 8.80 -12.76
CA THR A 65 0.03 7.57 -12.85
C THR A 65 -0.68 7.23 -11.54
N MET A 66 0.01 7.39 -10.41
CA MET A 66 -0.45 6.87 -9.10
C MET A 66 -0.45 7.92 -7.99
N GLY A 67 0.10 9.11 -8.19
CA GLY A 67 0.25 10.12 -7.12
C GLY A 67 -1.07 10.52 -6.48
N TRP A 68 -2.13 10.70 -7.26
CA TRP A 68 -3.46 10.98 -6.69
C TRP A 68 -3.97 9.85 -5.80
N LYS A 69 -3.77 8.59 -6.21
CA LYS A 69 -4.12 7.44 -5.38
C LYS A 69 -3.30 7.41 -4.09
N LEU A 70 -2.00 7.69 -4.17
CA LEU A 70 -1.13 7.74 -2.99
C LEU A 70 -1.58 8.80 -1.99
N ILE A 71 -1.91 10.01 -2.46
CA ILE A 71 -2.44 11.09 -1.62
C ILE A 71 -3.75 10.64 -0.95
N LEU A 72 -4.71 10.12 -1.72
CA LEU A 72 -5.97 9.63 -1.17
C LEU A 72 -5.78 8.51 -0.13
N ILE A 73 -4.79 7.65 -0.31
CA ILE A 73 -4.45 6.60 0.65
C ILE A 73 -3.84 7.21 1.92
N GLY A 74 -2.90 8.15 1.79
CA GLY A 74 -2.28 8.80 2.95
C GLY A 74 -3.24 9.68 3.74
N LEU A 75 -4.33 10.20 3.15
CA LEU A 75 -5.40 10.87 3.91
C LEU A 75 -6.05 9.96 4.97
N LEU A 76 -5.95 8.63 4.85
CA LEU A 76 -6.41 7.69 5.88
C LEU A 76 -5.51 7.70 7.13
N LEU A 77 -4.27 8.19 7.04
CA LEU A 77 -3.38 8.29 8.19
C LEU A 77 -3.79 9.41 9.14
N ILE A 78 -4.37 10.51 8.65
CA ILE A 78 -4.79 11.65 9.49
C ILE A 78 -5.73 11.21 10.63
N PRO A 79 -6.88 10.55 10.37
CA PRO A 79 -7.75 10.07 11.44
C PRO A 79 -7.11 8.93 12.25
N LEU A 80 -6.25 8.12 11.63
CA LEU A 80 -5.53 7.05 12.33
C LEU A 80 -4.62 7.61 13.43
N GLU A 81 -3.75 8.56 13.09
CA GLU A 81 -2.83 9.19 14.03
C GLU A 81 -3.58 10.01 15.08
N SER A 82 -4.63 10.71 14.68
CA SER A 82 -5.51 11.44 15.62
C SER A 82 -6.10 10.49 16.66
N LEU A 83 -6.61 9.33 16.25
CA LEU A 83 -7.15 8.33 17.18
C LEU A 83 -6.06 7.68 18.04
N ASN A 84 -4.85 7.43 17.50
CA ASN A 84 -3.71 6.93 18.27
C ASN A 84 -3.30 7.90 19.39
N ILE A 85 -3.50 9.20 19.22
CA ILE A 85 -3.25 10.22 20.26
C ILE A 85 -4.43 10.31 21.23
N ILE A 86 -5.67 10.30 20.74
CA ILE A 86 -6.87 10.48 21.57
C ILE A 86 -7.14 9.24 22.45
N GLN A 87 -6.93 8.04 21.94
CA GLN A 87 -7.20 6.79 22.65
C GLN A 87 -6.48 6.66 24.00
N PRO A 88 -5.16 6.94 24.14
CA PRO A 88 -4.50 6.92 25.44
C PRO A 88 -4.99 8.04 26.38
N LEU A 89 -5.39 9.20 25.86
CA LEU A 89 -5.98 10.27 26.70
C LEU A 89 -7.32 9.84 27.30
N LEU A 90 -8.17 9.18 26.50
CA LEU A 90 -9.43 8.58 26.99
C LEU A 90 -9.16 7.49 28.02
N LEU A 91 -8.11 6.69 27.82
CA LEU A 91 -7.70 5.66 28.77
C LEU A 91 -7.20 6.26 30.09
N ILE A 92 -6.40 7.32 30.05
CA ILE A 92 -5.96 8.05 31.26
C ILE A 92 -7.17 8.58 32.02
N TYR A 93 -8.13 9.20 31.32
CA TYR A 93 -9.37 9.68 31.94
C TYR A 93 -10.16 8.54 32.59
N PHE A 94 -10.25 7.39 31.92
CA PHE A 94 -10.90 6.20 32.49
C PHE A 94 -10.16 5.67 33.73
N ILE A 95 -8.83 5.62 33.71
CA ILE A 95 -8.03 5.18 34.87
C ILE A 95 -8.19 6.15 36.05
N GLY A 96 -8.28 7.46 35.78
CA GLY A 96 -8.49 8.49 36.81
C GLY A 96 -9.78 8.30 37.62
N PHE A 97 -10.77 7.57 37.08
CA PHE A 97 -11.97 7.21 37.84
C PHE A 97 -11.66 6.40 39.12
N PHE A 98 -10.58 5.61 39.10
CA PHE A 98 -10.19 4.74 40.22
C PHE A 98 -9.32 5.43 41.27
N GLU A 99 -9.01 6.72 41.11
CA GLU A 99 -8.24 7.45 42.12
C GLU A 99 -9.05 7.73 43.39
N PRO A 100 -8.43 7.71 44.59
CA PRO A 100 -9.13 7.84 45.88
C PRO A 100 -9.96 9.13 46.05
N CYS A 101 -9.64 10.18 45.29
CA CYS A 101 -10.32 11.48 45.31
C CYS A 101 -10.93 11.86 43.95
N SER A 102 -11.30 10.86 43.14
CA SER A 102 -11.90 11.06 41.83
C SER A 102 -13.21 11.86 41.90
N THR A 103 -13.33 12.90 41.08
CA THR A 103 -14.57 13.66 40.86
C THR A 103 -15.38 13.11 39.67
N ILE A 104 -14.96 11.98 39.09
CA ILE A 104 -15.54 11.41 37.87
C ILE A 104 -16.74 10.55 38.24
N PHE A 105 -17.88 10.79 37.61
CA PHE A 105 -19.08 9.99 37.84
C PHE A 105 -19.03 8.66 37.08
N ALA A 106 -19.69 7.62 37.62
CA ALA A 106 -19.69 6.28 37.03
C ALA A 106 -20.13 6.26 35.55
N TRP A 107 -21.13 7.06 35.17
CA TRP A 107 -21.58 7.13 33.76
C TRP A 107 -20.50 7.71 32.82
N GLN A 108 -19.67 8.63 33.31
CA GLN A 108 -18.55 9.19 32.55
C GLN A 108 -17.44 8.16 32.36
N ALA A 109 -17.18 7.35 33.39
CA ALA A 109 -16.22 6.24 33.31
C ALA A 109 -16.69 5.17 32.31
N TRP A 110 -17.98 4.78 32.33
CA TRP A 110 -18.55 3.87 31.34
C TRP A 110 -18.46 4.43 29.91
N LEU A 111 -18.75 5.72 29.73
CA LEU A 111 -18.62 6.39 28.44
C LEU A 111 -17.16 6.38 27.96
N ALA A 112 -16.21 6.74 28.82
CA ALA A 112 -14.78 6.72 28.49
C ALA A 112 -14.29 5.31 28.12
N ALA A 113 -14.67 4.28 28.90
CA ALA A 113 -14.33 2.88 28.60
C ALA A 113 -14.87 2.45 27.24
N SER A 114 -16.14 2.76 26.95
CA SER A 114 -16.75 2.45 25.65
C SER A 114 -16.05 3.18 24.50
N ALA A 115 -15.67 4.45 24.71
CA ALA A 115 -14.95 5.26 23.72
C ALA A 115 -13.55 4.70 23.44
N VAL A 116 -12.83 4.18 24.45
CA VAL A 116 -11.54 3.50 24.25
C VAL A 116 -11.69 2.26 23.37
N ILE A 117 -12.71 1.43 23.62
CA ILE A 117 -12.95 0.22 22.82
C ILE A 117 -13.31 0.58 21.38
N ILE A 118 -14.21 1.56 21.20
CA ILE A 118 -14.60 2.03 19.87
C ILE A 118 -13.40 2.63 19.12
N ALA A 119 -12.59 3.46 19.79
CA ALA A 119 -11.38 4.03 19.22
C ALA A 119 -10.40 2.93 18.79
N LEU A 120 -10.16 1.91 19.62
CA LEU A 120 -9.31 0.77 19.28
C LEU A 120 -9.80 0.02 18.05
N LEU A 121 -11.12 -0.22 17.95
CA LEU A 121 -11.72 -0.84 16.76
C LEU A 121 -11.50 0.04 15.53
N CYS A 122 -11.83 1.34 15.60
CA CYS A 122 -11.63 2.28 14.50
C CYS A 122 -10.17 2.34 14.04
N ILE A 123 -9.21 2.42 14.97
CA ILE A 123 -7.76 2.39 14.69
C ILE A 123 -7.41 1.16 13.87
N ASN A 124 -7.78 -0.03 14.33
CA ASN A 124 -7.48 -1.28 13.63
C ASN A 124 -8.11 -1.34 12.24
N LEU A 125 -9.38 -0.92 12.12
CA LEU A 125 -10.09 -0.94 10.86
C LEU A 125 -9.43 0.00 9.83
N ILE A 126 -9.09 1.22 10.24
CA ILE A 126 -8.42 2.21 9.37
C ILE A 126 -7.01 1.74 9.02
N PHE A 127 -6.24 1.25 9.99
CA PHE A 127 -4.88 0.75 9.79
C PHE A 127 -4.84 -0.38 8.76
N HIS A 128 -5.67 -1.41 8.91
CA HIS A 128 -5.70 -2.51 7.95
C HIS A 128 -6.15 -2.05 6.55
N GLN A 129 -7.11 -1.12 6.48
CA GLN A 129 -7.55 -0.56 5.21
C GLN A 129 -6.43 0.26 4.53
N TYR A 130 -5.65 1.01 5.30
CA TYR A 130 -4.48 1.74 4.82
C TYR A 130 -3.40 0.79 4.30
N VAL A 131 -2.97 -0.19 5.12
CA VAL A 131 -1.95 -1.18 4.75
C VAL A 131 -2.35 -1.90 3.47
N TYR A 132 -3.58 -2.40 3.38
CA TYR A 132 -4.08 -3.08 2.18
C TYR A 132 -3.96 -2.18 0.93
N ARG A 133 -4.37 -0.92 1.02
CA ARG A 133 -4.33 0.01 -0.13
C ARG A 133 -2.91 0.36 -0.53
N VAL A 134 -2.01 0.59 0.43
CA VAL A 134 -0.59 0.88 0.14
C VAL A 134 0.09 -0.30 -0.52
N VAL A 135 -0.08 -1.52 0.01
CA VAL A 135 0.48 -2.75 -0.56
C VAL A 135 -0.04 -2.96 -1.98
N MET A 136 -1.36 -2.82 -2.20
CA MET A 136 -1.94 -2.95 -3.54
C MET A 136 -1.39 -1.91 -4.52
N CYS A 137 -1.15 -0.68 -4.07
CA CYS A 137 -0.51 0.34 -4.90
C CYS A 137 0.94 -0.04 -5.23
N GLY A 138 1.69 -0.57 -4.26
CA GLY A 138 3.05 -1.08 -4.44
C GLY A 138 3.13 -2.21 -5.47
N ILE A 139 2.22 -3.18 -5.39
CA ILE A 139 2.10 -4.28 -6.35
C ILE A 139 1.80 -3.74 -7.76
N GLN A 140 0.82 -2.83 -7.90
CA GLN A 140 0.49 -2.22 -9.20
C GLN A 140 1.71 -1.52 -9.83
N MET A 141 2.49 -0.81 -9.02
CA MET A 141 3.70 -0.13 -9.45
C MET A 141 4.81 -1.10 -9.87
N ARG A 142 5.05 -2.14 -9.08
CA ARG A 142 6.00 -3.21 -9.41
C ARG A 142 5.66 -3.85 -10.75
N VAL A 143 4.40 -4.19 -10.98
CA VAL A 143 3.92 -4.80 -12.23
C VAL A 143 4.12 -3.85 -13.41
N ALA A 144 3.76 -2.57 -13.27
CA ALA A 144 3.94 -1.57 -14.32
C ALA A 144 5.42 -1.37 -14.69
N TYR A 145 6.32 -1.26 -13.72
CA TYR A 145 7.76 -1.13 -13.98
C TYR A 145 8.34 -2.37 -14.64
N SER A 146 7.94 -3.56 -14.17
CA SER A 146 8.40 -4.83 -14.73
C SER A 146 8.01 -4.97 -16.20
N GLY A 147 6.76 -4.65 -16.54
CA GLY A 147 6.30 -4.64 -17.93
C GLY A 147 7.02 -3.59 -18.79
N LEU A 148 7.24 -2.38 -18.27
CA LEU A 148 7.92 -1.31 -19.00
C LEU A 148 9.38 -1.67 -19.31
N ILE A 149 10.09 -2.23 -18.32
CA ILE A 149 11.48 -2.68 -18.46
C ILE A 149 11.56 -3.85 -19.44
N PHE A 150 10.66 -4.83 -19.34
CA PHE A 150 10.60 -5.96 -20.27
C PHE A 150 10.40 -5.49 -21.72
N ARG A 151 9.44 -4.58 -21.98
CA ARG A 151 9.24 -3.97 -23.30
C ARG A 151 10.48 -3.23 -23.80
N LYS A 152 11.20 -2.54 -22.91
CA LYS A 152 12.44 -1.83 -23.28
C LYS A 152 13.55 -2.79 -23.66
N ILE A 153 13.72 -3.89 -22.93
CA ILE A 153 14.71 -4.93 -23.22
C ILE A 153 14.45 -5.55 -24.60
N LEU A 154 13.20 -5.88 -24.92
CA LEU A 154 12.83 -6.45 -26.23
C LEU A 154 13.08 -5.50 -27.41
N ARG A 155 13.17 -4.18 -27.17
CA ARG A 155 13.43 -3.15 -28.19
C ARG A 155 14.91 -2.73 -28.27
N LEU A 156 15.78 -3.23 -27.39
CA LEU A 156 17.21 -2.89 -27.37
C LEU A 156 17.97 -3.70 -28.42
N SER A 157 18.95 -3.07 -29.08
CA SER A 157 19.81 -3.76 -30.03
C SER A 157 20.70 -4.80 -29.33
N ILE A 158 21.04 -5.90 -30.03
CA ILE A 158 21.90 -6.97 -29.52
C ILE A 158 23.26 -6.44 -29.03
N HIS A 159 23.80 -5.42 -29.71
CA HIS A 159 25.07 -4.79 -29.34
C HIS A 159 24.97 -4.02 -28.01
N SER A 160 23.86 -3.32 -27.77
CA SER A 160 23.59 -2.66 -26.50
C SER A 160 23.30 -3.65 -25.36
N MET A 161 22.67 -4.80 -25.66
CA MET A 161 22.43 -5.88 -24.69
C MET A 161 23.71 -6.60 -24.26
N ASN A 162 24.72 -6.74 -25.12
CA ASN A 162 25.99 -7.36 -24.74
C ASN A 162 26.77 -6.51 -23.71
N ASN A 163 26.64 -5.17 -23.78
CA ASN A 163 27.26 -4.26 -22.80
C ASN A 163 26.53 -4.26 -21.45
N TYR A 164 25.22 -4.51 -21.45
CA TYR A 164 24.41 -4.64 -20.23
C TYR A 164 23.89 -6.07 -20.11
N ALA A 165 24.68 -6.96 -19.50
CA ALA A 165 24.30 -8.34 -19.27
C ALA A 165 22.84 -8.44 -18.79
N SER A 166 21.95 -8.99 -19.63
CA SER A 166 20.50 -9.07 -19.40
C SER A 166 20.16 -9.63 -18.00
N GLY A 167 20.98 -10.55 -17.49
CA GLY A 167 20.87 -11.10 -16.14
C GLY A 167 21.08 -10.06 -15.02
N LYS A 168 21.93 -9.05 -15.19
CA LYS A 168 22.10 -7.95 -14.21
C LYS A 168 20.85 -7.07 -14.14
N ILE A 169 20.21 -6.78 -15.29
CA ILE A 169 18.97 -5.99 -15.32
C ILE A 169 17.84 -6.77 -14.66
N MET A 170 17.72 -8.07 -14.95
CA MET A 170 16.72 -8.94 -14.34
C MET A 170 16.92 -9.10 -12.83
N ASN A 171 18.16 -9.26 -12.39
CA ASN A 171 18.49 -9.34 -10.96
C ASN A 171 18.22 -8.01 -10.22
N LEU A 172 18.52 -6.88 -10.87
CA LEU A 172 18.22 -5.55 -10.33
C LEU A 172 16.70 -5.33 -10.26
N LEU A 173 15.95 -5.74 -11.28
CA LEU A 173 14.48 -5.73 -11.25
C LEU A 173 13.94 -6.58 -10.10
N ALA A 174 14.43 -7.81 -9.93
CA ALA A 174 13.97 -8.71 -8.88
C ALA A 174 14.26 -8.15 -7.46
N ASN A 175 15.43 -7.54 -7.27
CA ASN A 175 15.82 -6.97 -5.98
C ASN A 175 15.11 -5.64 -5.68
N ASP A 176 15.00 -4.74 -6.66
CA ASP A 176 14.42 -3.41 -6.47
C ASP A 176 12.88 -3.44 -6.48
N ALA A 177 12.27 -4.49 -7.05
CA ALA A 177 10.83 -4.71 -6.99
C ALA A 177 10.28 -4.75 -5.56
N ASN A 178 10.97 -5.41 -4.63
CA ASN A 178 10.55 -5.46 -3.23
C ASN A 178 10.79 -4.11 -2.54
N LYS A 179 11.83 -3.38 -2.91
CA LYS A 179 12.11 -2.04 -2.34
C LYS A 179 11.07 -1.01 -2.79
N ILE A 180 10.63 -1.07 -4.05
CA ILE A 180 9.58 -0.20 -4.59
C ILE A 180 8.30 -0.34 -3.78
N GLU A 181 7.97 -1.54 -3.29
CA GLU A 181 6.82 -1.76 -2.42
C GLU A 181 6.94 -1.00 -1.08
N ILE A 182 8.12 -1.01 -0.47
CA ILE A 182 8.40 -0.35 0.81
C ILE A 182 8.42 1.18 0.69
N VAL A 183 8.93 1.73 -0.41
CA VAL A 183 9.05 3.20 -0.61
C VAL A 183 7.70 3.93 -0.46
N HIS A 184 6.59 3.28 -0.86
CA HIS A 184 5.26 3.88 -0.76
C HIS A 184 4.80 4.08 0.70
N PHE A 185 5.22 3.20 1.61
CA PHE A 185 4.98 3.39 3.04
C PHE A 185 5.70 4.65 3.53
N CYS A 186 7.01 4.75 3.26
CA CYS A 186 7.80 5.91 3.66
C CYS A 186 7.26 7.21 3.06
N PHE A 187 6.85 7.20 1.80
CA PHE A 187 6.30 8.38 1.14
C PHE A 187 5.10 8.97 1.90
N ASN A 188 4.13 8.13 2.29
CA ASN A 188 2.94 8.62 2.99
C ASN A 188 3.25 9.15 4.39
N TYR A 189 4.16 8.51 5.12
CA TYR A 189 4.58 9.01 6.42
C TYR A 189 5.39 10.31 6.34
N LEU A 190 6.18 10.53 5.28
CA LEU A 190 7.01 11.74 5.14
C LEU A 190 6.19 13.02 5.13
N TRP A 191 5.05 13.04 4.43
CA TRP A 191 4.23 14.26 4.37
C TRP A 191 3.20 14.31 5.50
N VAL A 192 2.69 13.18 5.98
CA VAL A 192 1.75 13.17 7.10
C VAL A 192 2.43 13.56 8.40
N CYS A 193 3.69 13.16 8.63
CA CYS A 193 4.42 13.51 9.86
C CYS A 193 4.69 15.02 10.02
N VAL A 194 4.57 15.79 8.93
CA VAL A 194 4.70 17.27 8.95
C VAL A 194 3.40 17.95 9.43
N PHE A 195 2.27 17.25 9.36
CA PHE A 195 0.95 17.72 9.81
C PHE A 195 0.59 17.12 11.17
#